data_AF-T1XCG1-F1
#
_entry.id   AF-T1XCG1-F1
#
_cell.length_a   1.000
_cell.length_b   1.000
_cell.length_c   1.000
_cell.angle_alpha   90.00
_cell.angle_beta   90.00
_cell.angle_gamma   90.00
#
_symmetry.space_group_name_H-M   'P 1'
#
loop_
_entity.id
_entity.type
_entity.pdbx_description
1 polymer ?
#
loop_
_entity_poly.entity_id
_entity_poly.type
_entity_poly.pdbx_seq_one_letter_code
_entity_poly.pdbx_strand_id
1 'polypeptide(L)'
;MLIDAEGRLVALGLVNGHCNVPPTDDKPKVCKPAPQTVLSIFQPAGAKQADAEPLVVWGRTLPAFLAAMADSDDPARAADAQKIASVEYITGQPDVPGWRVEQVPPGFPASLHPLLVQTAEVNSTASAGKIVLPKGLAGQPMRTAYQRSQRNEPRLPDAEVTLRSYAGLGALVDTYRELAKGASPEEEGREVAFNGTDGAGRYSIRLRDAQETGVFITVASWKRK
;
A
#
# COMPACT_ATOMS: atom_id res chain seq x y z
N MET A 1 -8.10 -13.32 10.79
CA MET A 1 -6.62 -13.44 10.74
C MET A 1 -6.24 -14.74 11.41
N LEU A 2 -5.37 -15.55 10.82
CA LEU A 2 -4.90 -16.82 11.38
C LEU A 2 -3.44 -16.68 11.82
N ILE A 3 -3.18 -16.96 13.08
CA ILE A 3 -1.87 -16.82 13.74
C ILE A 3 -1.47 -18.20 14.28
N ASP A 4 -0.19 -18.57 14.17
CA ASP A 4 0.35 -19.80 14.75
C ASP A 4 0.63 -19.68 16.25
N ALA A 5 1.08 -20.76 16.88
CA ALA A 5 1.38 -20.79 18.31
C ALA A 5 2.52 -19.85 18.71
N GLU A 6 3.39 -19.50 17.75
CA GLU A 6 4.51 -18.58 17.93
C GLU A 6 4.13 -17.12 17.68
N GLY A 7 2.86 -16.82 17.39
CA GLY A 7 2.39 -15.47 17.15
C GLY A 7 2.63 -14.93 15.73
N ARG A 8 2.99 -15.79 14.77
CA ARG A 8 3.25 -15.41 13.38
C ARG A 8 2.01 -15.53 12.51
N LEU A 9 1.87 -14.63 11.54
CA LEU A 9 0.79 -14.66 10.58
C LEU A 9 0.92 -15.87 9.63
N VAL A 10 -0.06 -16.78 9.70
CA VAL A 10 -0.19 -17.93 8.79
C VAL A 10 -0.96 -17.54 7.54
N ALA A 11 -2.09 -16.86 7.73
CA ALA A 11 -2.97 -16.44 6.64
C ALA A 11 -3.86 -15.28 7.05
N LEU A 12 -4.25 -14.45 6.08
CA LEU A 12 -5.25 -13.40 6.25
C LEU A 12 -6.46 -13.71 5.37
N GLY A 13 -7.65 -13.77 5.95
CA GLY A 13 -8.91 -13.95 5.22
C GLY A 13 -9.69 -12.64 5.15
N LEU A 14 -10.14 -12.26 3.96
CA LEU A 14 -11.04 -11.14 3.73
C LEU A 14 -12.34 -11.65 3.11
N VAL A 15 -13.47 -11.39 3.77
CA VAL A 15 -14.79 -11.72 3.24
C VAL A 15 -15.34 -10.52 2.48
N ASN A 16 -15.44 -10.66 1.16
CA ASN A 16 -16.12 -9.70 0.31
C ASN A 16 -17.57 -10.13 0.13
N GLY A 17 -18.48 -9.49 0.87
CA GLY A 17 -19.91 -9.78 0.83
C GLY A 17 -20.54 -10.13 2.18
N HIS A 18 -20.15 -9.41 3.23
CA HIS A 18 -20.77 -9.54 4.54
C HIS A 18 -22.17 -8.91 4.60
N CYS A 19 -22.92 -9.28 5.63
CA CYS A 19 -24.15 -8.59 6.00
C CYS A 19 -23.81 -7.22 6.57
N ASN A 20 -24.38 -6.17 5.97
CA ASN A 20 -24.23 -4.81 6.50
C ASN A 20 -25.28 -4.54 7.57
N VAL A 21 -24.87 -3.87 8.64
CA VAL A 21 -25.82 -3.24 9.58
C VAL A 21 -26.41 -2.02 8.87
N PRO A 22 -27.74 -1.95 8.68
CA PRO A 22 -28.35 -0.79 8.06
C PRO A 22 -28.15 0.45 8.94
N PRO A 23 -28.13 1.65 8.34
CA PRO A 23 -27.92 2.91 9.07
C PRO A 23 -29.07 3.29 10.02
N THR A 24 -30.16 2.52 10.04
CA THR A 24 -31.34 2.72 10.89
C THR A 24 -31.83 1.35 11.35
N ASP A 25 -32.15 1.23 12.64
CA ASP A 25 -32.55 -0.02 13.30
C ASP A 25 -33.84 -0.65 12.70
N ASP A 26 -34.65 0.13 12.00
CA ASP A 26 -35.95 -0.30 11.44
C ASP A 26 -35.87 -1.04 10.10
N LYS A 27 -34.65 -1.29 9.56
CA LYS A 27 -34.48 -1.96 8.27
C LYS A 27 -33.89 -3.36 8.45
N PRO A 28 -34.37 -4.37 7.69
CA PRO A 28 -33.76 -5.68 7.72
C PRO A 28 -32.33 -5.59 7.19
N LYS A 29 -31.43 -6.39 7.76
CA LYS A 29 -30.06 -6.50 7.26
C LYS A 29 -30.03 -6.92 5.80
N VAL A 30 -29.09 -6.35 5.06
CA VAL A 30 -28.81 -6.74 3.68
C VAL A 30 -27.54 -7.55 3.66
N CYS A 31 -27.68 -8.87 3.57
CA CYS A 31 -26.59 -9.77 3.24
C CYS A 31 -26.46 -9.82 1.71
N LYS A 32 -25.23 -9.75 1.18
CA LYS A 32 -25.03 -9.99 -0.25
C LYS A 32 -25.51 -11.41 -0.60
N PRO A 33 -26.17 -11.59 -1.76
CA PRO A 33 -26.70 -12.89 -2.14
C PRO A 33 -25.57 -13.90 -2.37
N ALA A 34 -25.91 -15.17 -2.16
CA ALA A 34 -24.98 -16.30 -2.11
C ALA A 34 -24.23 -16.69 -3.41
N PRO A 35 -24.33 -16.02 -4.58
CA PRO A 35 -23.31 -16.19 -5.61
C PRO A 35 -22.22 -15.10 -5.60
N GLN A 36 -22.38 -14.03 -4.82
CA GLN A 36 -21.47 -12.86 -4.85
C GLN A 36 -20.48 -12.78 -3.69
N THR A 37 -20.61 -13.64 -2.68
CA THR A 37 -19.76 -13.59 -1.50
C THR A 37 -18.51 -14.44 -1.69
N VAL A 38 -17.35 -13.80 -1.68
CA VAL A 38 -16.04 -14.46 -1.87
C VAL A 38 -15.21 -14.32 -0.60
N LEU A 39 -14.56 -15.41 -0.18
CA LEU A 39 -13.50 -15.36 0.83
C LEU A 39 -12.14 -15.37 0.12
N SER A 40 -11.42 -14.25 0.19
CA SER A 40 -10.07 -14.14 -0.32
C SER A 40 -9.09 -14.46 0.82
N ILE A 41 -8.27 -15.51 0.65
CA ILE A 41 -7.27 -15.94 1.62
C ILE A 41 -5.88 -15.60 1.10
N PHE A 42 -5.19 -14.71 1.78
CA PHE A 42 -3.81 -14.33 1.51
C PHE A 42 -2.87 -15.22 2.33
N GLN A 43 -1.95 -15.92 1.67
CA GLN A 43 -0.95 -16.77 2.32
C GLN A 43 0.46 -16.46 1.79
N PRO A 44 1.52 -16.72 2.59
CA PRO A 44 2.90 -16.65 2.12
C PRO A 44 3.16 -17.56 0.90
N ALA A 45 4.16 -17.22 0.10
CA ALA A 45 4.63 -18.07 -0.99
C ALA A 45 5.03 -19.46 -0.46
N GLY A 46 4.54 -20.53 -1.11
CA GLY A 46 4.83 -21.92 -0.73
C GLY A 46 4.00 -22.49 0.42
N ALA A 47 3.11 -21.71 1.03
CA ALA A 47 2.19 -22.21 2.05
C ALA A 47 1.18 -23.21 1.46
N LYS A 48 0.75 -24.20 2.25
CA LYS A 48 -0.29 -25.13 1.82
C LYS A 48 -1.66 -24.49 2.08
N GLN A 49 -2.59 -24.64 1.14
CA GLN A 49 -3.96 -24.16 1.32
C GLN A 49 -4.63 -24.75 2.58
N ALA A 50 -4.31 -26.01 2.90
CA ALA A 50 -4.79 -26.70 4.09
C ALA A 50 -4.40 -25.98 5.40
N ASP A 51 -3.30 -25.23 5.43
CA ASP A 51 -2.88 -24.48 6.61
C ASP A 51 -3.85 -23.32 6.92
N ALA A 52 -4.65 -22.89 5.94
CA ALA A 52 -5.67 -21.85 6.08
C ALA A 52 -7.11 -22.40 6.18
N GLU A 53 -7.31 -23.72 6.23
CA GLU A 53 -8.64 -24.34 6.41
C GLU A 53 -9.42 -23.75 7.60
N PRO A 54 -8.81 -23.43 8.76
CA PRO A 54 -9.53 -22.77 9.85
C PRO A 54 -10.18 -21.43 9.46
N LEU A 55 -9.60 -20.69 8.50
CA LEU A 55 -10.20 -19.45 7.99
C LEU A 55 -11.40 -19.70 7.08
N VAL A 56 -11.46 -20.84 6.39
CA VAL A 56 -12.62 -21.21 5.58
C VAL A 56 -13.81 -21.52 6.49
N VAL A 57 -13.57 -22.27 7.56
CA VAL A 57 -14.57 -22.56 8.59
C VAL A 57 -15.03 -21.26 9.25
N TRP A 58 -14.08 -20.46 9.75
CA TRP A 58 -14.38 -19.18 10.42
C TRP A 58 -15.08 -18.19 9.48
N GLY A 59 -14.66 -18.11 8.22
CA GLY A 59 -15.24 -17.20 7.23
C GLY A 59 -16.67 -17.55 6.83
N ARG A 60 -17.17 -18.75 7.17
CA ARG A 60 -18.58 -19.15 7.02
C ARG A 60 -19.40 -18.88 8.28
N THR A 61 -18.80 -18.41 9.36
CA THR A 61 -19.48 -18.14 10.62
C THR A 61 -19.58 -16.63 10.84
N LEU A 62 -20.78 -16.12 11.12
CA LEU A 62 -20.93 -14.75 11.59
C LEU A 62 -20.33 -14.61 13.00
N PRO A 63 -19.53 -13.57 13.29
CA PRO A 63 -19.20 -13.19 14.65
C PRO A 63 -20.46 -13.07 15.52
N ALA A 64 -20.41 -13.52 16.77
CA ALA A 64 -21.58 -13.61 17.66
C ALA A 64 -22.42 -12.31 17.75
N PHE A 65 -21.76 -11.15 17.73
CA PHE A 65 -22.43 -9.85 17.70
C PHE A 65 -23.24 -9.63 16.39
N LEU A 66 -22.65 -9.94 15.24
CA LEU A 66 -23.34 -9.84 13.95
C LEU A 66 -24.42 -10.91 13.80
N ALA A 67 -24.21 -12.10 14.36
CA ALA A 67 -25.17 -13.18 14.43
C ALA A 67 -26.41 -12.81 15.26
N ALA A 68 -26.21 -12.28 16.46
CA ALA A 68 -27.30 -11.83 17.37
C ALA A 68 -28.14 -10.71 16.76
N MET A 69 -27.52 -9.79 16.02
CA MET A 69 -28.24 -8.70 15.34
C MET A 69 -28.94 -9.14 14.05
N ALA A 70 -28.77 -10.38 13.56
CA ALA A 70 -29.29 -10.82 12.26
C ALA A 70 -30.72 -11.41 12.31
N ASP A 71 -31.50 -11.06 13.34
CA ASP A 71 -32.86 -11.55 13.59
C ASP A 71 -32.99 -13.07 13.46
N SER A 72 -32.02 -13.77 14.03
CA SER A 72 -32.12 -15.20 14.24
C SER A 72 -32.01 -15.48 15.73
N ASP A 73 -33.16 -15.59 16.39
CA ASP A 73 -33.29 -16.06 17.78
C ASP A 73 -32.86 -17.54 17.95
N ASP A 74 -32.40 -18.17 16.87
CA ASP A 74 -31.87 -19.53 16.83
C ASP A 74 -30.35 -19.50 16.54
N PRO A 75 -29.50 -19.78 17.56
CA PRO A 75 -28.05 -19.87 17.40
C PRO A 75 -27.60 -20.83 16.29
N ALA A 76 -28.38 -21.86 15.98
CA ALA A 76 -28.06 -22.82 14.91
C ALA A 76 -28.22 -22.20 13.51
N ARG A 77 -29.18 -21.29 13.33
CA ARG A 77 -29.41 -20.59 12.04
C ARG A 77 -28.49 -19.39 11.84
N ALA A 78 -28.01 -18.78 12.92
CA ALA A 78 -27.11 -17.63 12.85
C ALA A 78 -25.70 -18.00 12.34
N ALA A 79 -25.26 -19.25 12.58
CA ALA A 79 -24.05 -19.81 11.98
C ALA A 79 -24.18 -20.00 10.46
N ASP A 80 -25.39 -20.26 9.94
CA ASP A 80 -25.66 -20.48 8.51
C ASP A 80 -25.93 -19.20 7.70
N ALA A 81 -25.96 -18.04 8.37
CA ALA A 81 -26.30 -16.76 7.76
C ALA A 81 -25.18 -16.18 6.87
N GLN A 82 -23.91 -16.52 7.14
CA GLN A 82 -22.78 -16.11 6.29
C GLN A 82 -22.43 -17.20 5.28
N LYS A 83 -22.95 -17.06 4.07
CA LYS A 83 -22.64 -17.96 2.96
C LYS A 83 -21.44 -17.45 2.19
N ILE A 84 -20.39 -18.25 2.09
CA ILE A 84 -19.26 -18.04 1.19
C ILE A 84 -19.52 -18.86 -0.08
N ALA A 85 -19.67 -18.19 -1.22
CA ALA A 85 -19.93 -18.81 -2.51
C ALA A 85 -18.67 -19.50 -3.06
N SER A 86 -17.53 -18.82 -2.93
CA SER A 86 -16.23 -19.30 -3.38
C SER A 86 -15.11 -18.84 -2.44
N VAL A 87 -14.06 -19.66 -2.38
CA VAL A 87 -12.82 -19.33 -1.69
C VAL A 87 -11.75 -19.17 -2.77
N GLU A 88 -11.02 -18.06 -2.72
CA GLU A 88 -9.85 -17.84 -3.56
C GLU A 88 -8.60 -17.73 -2.70
N TYR A 89 -7.50 -18.29 -3.18
CA TYR A 89 -6.21 -18.25 -2.51
C TYR A 89 -5.28 -17.33 -3.27
N ILE A 90 -4.81 -16.30 -2.58
CA ILE A 90 -3.90 -15.28 -3.11
C ILE A 90 -2.54 -15.53 -2.48
N THR A 91 -1.58 -15.88 -3.33
CA THR A 91 -0.20 -16.12 -2.89
C THR A 91 0.53 -14.79 -2.81
N GLY A 92 1.15 -14.52 -1.66
CA GLY A 92 2.05 -13.39 -1.49
C GLY A 92 3.25 -13.50 -2.44
N GLN A 93 3.64 -12.39 -3.05
CA GLN A 93 4.75 -12.33 -4.00
C GLN A 93 5.89 -11.45 -3.45
N PRO A 94 6.56 -11.87 -2.36
CA PRO A 94 7.56 -11.04 -1.68
C PRO A 94 8.77 -10.71 -2.56
N ASP A 95 9.06 -11.55 -3.56
CA ASP A 95 10.20 -11.40 -4.46
C ASP A 95 9.85 -10.61 -5.73
N VAL A 96 8.58 -10.25 -5.93
CA VAL A 96 8.18 -9.45 -7.09
C VAL A 96 8.38 -7.97 -6.75
N PRO A 97 9.06 -7.20 -7.62
CA PRO A 97 9.19 -5.77 -7.44
C PRO A 97 7.85 -5.07 -7.22
N GLY A 98 7.79 -4.18 -6.23
CA GLY A 98 6.63 -3.32 -5.96
C GLY A 98 6.37 -2.28 -7.04
N TRP A 99 7.31 -2.09 -7.97
CA TRP A 99 7.16 -1.21 -9.12
C TRP A 99 7.79 -1.77 -10.39
N ARG A 100 7.34 -1.28 -11.53
CA ARG A 100 7.86 -1.60 -12.87
C ARG A 100 8.25 -0.33 -13.63
N VAL A 101 9.17 -0.44 -14.59
CA VAL A 101 9.72 0.70 -15.33
C VAL A 101 8.64 1.52 -16.04
N GLU A 102 7.53 0.90 -16.44
CA GLU A 102 6.40 1.57 -17.09
C GLU A 102 5.67 2.54 -16.16
N GLN A 103 5.86 2.41 -14.84
CA GLN A 103 5.29 3.33 -13.85
C GLN A 103 6.19 4.55 -13.60
N VAL A 104 7.45 4.53 -14.05
CA VAL A 104 8.37 5.67 -13.96
C VAL A 104 7.99 6.72 -15.01
N PRO A 105 7.92 8.02 -14.65
CA PRO A 105 7.38 9.01 -15.56
C PRO A 105 8.39 9.33 -16.68
N PRO A 106 7.91 9.73 -17.88
CA PRO A 106 8.78 10.09 -18.98
C PRO A 106 9.80 11.17 -18.58
N GLY A 107 11.06 10.94 -18.95
CA GLY A 107 12.15 11.88 -18.69
C GLY A 107 12.79 11.78 -17.30
N PHE A 108 12.35 10.85 -16.44
CA PHE A 108 13.09 10.48 -15.24
C PHE A 108 14.42 9.81 -15.63
N PRO A 109 15.57 10.23 -15.09
CA PRO A 109 16.87 9.68 -15.49
C PRO A 109 17.02 8.20 -15.11
N ALA A 110 17.44 7.37 -16.07
CA ALA A 110 17.72 5.95 -15.84
C ALA A 110 18.82 5.71 -14.81
N SER A 111 19.76 6.66 -14.70
CA SER A 111 20.82 6.68 -13.67
C SER A 111 20.28 6.74 -12.24
N LEU A 112 19.04 7.21 -12.03
CA LEU A 112 18.39 7.29 -10.73
C LEU A 112 17.47 6.09 -10.45
N HIS A 113 17.26 5.17 -11.39
CA HIS A 113 16.47 3.95 -11.14
C HIS A 113 17.00 3.11 -9.96
N PRO A 114 18.32 2.99 -9.72
CA PRO A 114 18.82 2.29 -8.54
C PRO A 114 18.40 2.92 -7.21
N LEU A 115 18.00 4.20 -7.20
CA LEU A 115 17.47 4.89 -6.01
C LEU A 115 15.98 4.59 -5.77
N LEU A 116 15.30 3.91 -6.69
CA LEU A 116 13.92 3.45 -6.53
C LEU A 116 13.93 2.04 -5.95
N VAL A 117 13.86 1.91 -4.63
CA VAL A 117 13.93 0.61 -3.94
C VAL A 117 12.85 -0.36 -4.44
N GLN A 118 13.25 -1.57 -4.83
CA GLN A 118 12.38 -2.53 -5.50
C GLN A 118 11.26 -3.08 -4.60
N THR A 119 11.45 -3.04 -3.27
CA THR A 119 10.47 -3.52 -2.29
C THR A 119 9.36 -2.51 -1.98
N ALA A 120 9.42 -1.30 -2.57
CA ALA A 120 8.41 -0.26 -2.40
C ALA A 120 7.44 -0.20 -3.59
N GLU A 121 6.20 0.23 -3.32
CA GLU A 121 5.16 0.38 -4.34
C GLU A 121 5.12 1.82 -4.89
N VAL A 122 4.80 1.99 -6.18
CA VAL A 122 4.60 3.34 -6.73
C VAL A 122 3.31 3.93 -6.17
N ASN A 123 3.45 5.03 -5.42
CA ASN A 123 2.32 5.80 -4.94
C ASN A 123 1.89 6.88 -5.97
N SER A 124 2.85 7.64 -6.50
CA SER A 124 2.57 8.68 -7.49
C SER A 124 3.81 9.05 -8.29
N THR A 125 3.61 9.52 -9.52
CA THR A 125 4.71 10.04 -10.36
C THR A 125 4.31 11.33 -11.05
N ALA A 126 5.30 12.17 -11.33
CA ALA A 126 5.10 13.45 -11.99
C ALA A 126 6.26 13.75 -12.96
N SER A 127 5.96 14.48 -14.02
CA SER A 127 6.92 15.00 -14.98
C SER A 127 6.44 16.35 -15.52
N ALA A 128 7.38 17.24 -15.82
CA ALA A 128 7.10 18.60 -16.28
C ALA A 128 6.10 19.35 -15.36
N GLY A 129 6.21 19.16 -14.05
CA GLY A 129 5.36 19.80 -13.04
C GLY A 129 3.92 19.27 -12.96
N LYS A 130 3.58 18.19 -13.68
CA LYS A 130 2.26 17.57 -13.68
C LYS A 130 2.31 16.12 -13.25
N ILE A 131 1.25 15.66 -12.60
CA ILE A 131 1.08 14.26 -12.21
C ILE A 131 0.88 13.40 -13.45
N VAL A 132 1.55 12.26 -13.51
CA VAL A 132 1.41 11.20 -14.53
C VAL A 132 0.65 10.01 -13.94
N LEU A 133 0.96 9.62 -12.71
CA LEU A 133 0.26 8.58 -11.96
C LEU A 133 -0.12 9.05 -10.54
N PRO A 134 -1.26 8.61 -10.00
CA PRO A 134 -2.24 7.69 -10.60
C PRO A 134 -3.13 8.36 -11.67
N LYS A 135 -3.77 7.55 -12.53
CA LYS A 135 -4.60 8.04 -13.66
C LYS A 135 -5.70 9.03 -13.24
N GLY A 136 -6.31 8.85 -12.07
CA GLY A 136 -7.35 9.76 -11.56
C GLY A 136 -6.86 11.19 -11.26
N LEU A 137 -5.55 11.38 -11.12
CA LEU A 137 -4.91 12.67 -10.87
C LEU A 137 -4.02 13.12 -12.04
N ALA A 138 -3.96 12.36 -13.14
CA ALA A 138 -3.10 12.66 -14.26
C ALA A 138 -3.40 14.06 -14.85
N GLY A 139 -2.36 14.83 -15.13
CA GLY A 139 -2.44 16.21 -15.63
C GLY A 139 -2.62 17.28 -14.55
N GLN A 140 -2.98 16.91 -13.32
CA GLN A 140 -3.06 17.84 -12.20
C GLN A 140 -1.67 18.39 -11.81
N PRO A 141 -1.58 19.57 -11.18
CA PRO A 141 -0.33 20.10 -10.68
C PRO A 141 0.34 19.12 -9.70
N MET A 142 1.64 18.88 -9.87
CA MET A 142 2.44 18.02 -8.99
C MET A 142 2.41 18.45 -7.52
N ARG A 143 2.33 19.75 -7.28
CA ARG A 143 2.24 20.34 -5.93
C ARG A 143 1.01 21.22 -5.84
N THR A 144 0.27 21.10 -4.74
CA THR A 144 -0.82 22.02 -4.41
C THR A 144 -0.27 23.41 -4.09
N ALA A 145 -1.15 24.43 -4.08
CA ALA A 145 -0.76 25.79 -3.67
C ALA A 145 -0.14 25.81 -2.26
N TYR A 146 -0.72 25.06 -1.33
CA TYR A 146 -0.22 24.92 0.04
C TYR A 146 1.17 24.25 0.10
N GLN A 147 1.38 23.19 -0.67
CA GLN A 147 2.70 22.53 -0.73
C GLN A 147 3.77 23.44 -1.33
N ARG A 148 3.40 24.26 -2.32
CA ARG A 148 4.31 25.27 -2.89
C ARG A 148 4.61 26.40 -1.91
N SER A 149 3.66 26.80 -1.06
CA SER A 149 3.92 27.83 -0.04
C SER A 149 4.78 27.32 1.11
N GLN A 150 4.74 26.02 1.38
CA GLN A 150 5.57 25.37 2.41
C GLN A 150 7.03 25.22 1.98
N ARG A 151 7.29 25.08 0.68
CA ARG A 151 8.64 24.86 0.15
C ARG A 151 8.99 25.96 -0.85
N ASN A 152 9.91 26.83 -0.47
CA ASN A 152 10.44 27.86 -1.34
C ASN A 152 11.50 27.27 -2.29
N GLU A 153 11.11 26.25 -3.07
CA GLU A 153 11.99 25.63 -4.06
C GLU A 153 12.07 26.57 -5.28
N PRO A 154 13.28 27.03 -5.69
CA PRO A 154 13.43 27.98 -6.80
C PRO A 154 12.88 27.45 -8.13
N ARG A 155 12.82 26.12 -8.27
CA ARG A 155 12.29 25.43 -9.44
C ARG A 155 11.78 24.05 -9.06
N LEU A 156 10.56 23.72 -9.49
CA LEU A 156 10.01 22.37 -9.39
C LEU A 156 10.93 21.34 -10.11
N PRO A 157 11.01 20.11 -9.61
CA PRO A 157 11.71 19.03 -10.30
C PRO A 157 11.15 18.78 -11.70
N ASP A 158 12.02 18.35 -12.61
CA ASP A 158 11.64 17.95 -13.97
C ASP A 158 10.86 16.65 -13.96
N ALA A 159 11.23 15.71 -13.07
CA ALA A 159 10.51 14.48 -12.83
C ALA A 159 10.63 14.04 -11.37
N GLU A 160 9.57 13.44 -10.85
CA GLU A 160 9.46 12.96 -9.47
C GLU A 160 8.77 11.60 -9.43
N VAL A 161 9.31 10.68 -8.63
CA VAL A 161 8.69 9.40 -8.29
C VAL A 161 8.51 9.36 -6.78
N THR A 162 7.29 9.10 -6.32
CA THR A 162 7.00 8.81 -4.91
C THR A 162 6.65 7.35 -4.77
N LEU A 163 7.45 6.64 -3.99
CA LEU A 163 7.22 5.26 -3.57
C LEU A 163 6.68 5.22 -2.15
N ARG A 164 6.04 4.11 -1.79
CA ARG A 164 5.62 3.79 -0.43
C ARG A 164 6.27 2.48 0.00
N SER A 165 6.93 2.50 1.15
CA SER A 165 7.55 1.32 1.74
C SER A 165 6.97 1.07 3.13
N TYR A 166 6.80 -0.22 3.47
CA TYR A 166 6.44 -0.63 4.83
C TYR A 166 7.67 -1.01 5.67
N ALA A 167 8.88 -0.83 5.13
CA ALA A 167 10.10 -0.89 5.93
C ALA A 167 10.18 0.30 6.89
N GLY A 168 10.80 0.11 8.05
CA GLY A 168 11.01 1.19 9.02
C GLY A 168 11.94 2.27 8.48
N LEU A 169 11.72 3.54 8.91
CA LEU A 169 12.50 4.69 8.47
C LEU A 169 14.02 4.48 8.62
N GLY A 170 14.47 3.96 9.77
CA GLY A 170 15.89 3.70 10.03
C GLY A 170 16.53 2.76 8.99
N ALA A 171 15.86 1.65 8.65
CA ALA A 171 16.35 0.71 7.65
C ALA A 171 16.44 1.34 6.25
N LEU A 172 15.49 2.23 5.91
CA LEU A 172 15.52 2.97 4.66
C LEU A 172 16.64 4.02 4.64
N VAL A 173 16.88 4.73 5.76
CA VAL A 173 18.01 5.65 5.90
C VAL A 173 19.33 4.93 5.64
N ASP A 174 19.54 3.76 6.25
CA ASP A 174 20.76 2.96 6.04
C ASP A 174 20.87 2.47 4.59
N THR A 175 19.76 2.02 4.00
CA THR A 175 19.71 1.65 2.58
C THR A 175 20.14 2.82 1.67
N TYR A 176 19.64 4.02 1.94
CA TYR A 176 19.95 5.19 1.12
C TYR A 176 21.34 5.77 1.36
N ARG A 177 21.94 5.58 2.53
CA ARG A 177 23.36 5.91 2.76
C ARG A 177 24.26 5.14 1.80
N GLU A 178 23.98 3.86 1.57
CA GLU A 178 24.72 3.02 0.62
C GLU A 178 24.42 3.40 -0.84
N LEU A 179 23.14 3.62 -1.17
CA LEU A 179 22.71 3.90 -2.55
C LEU A 179 23.12 5.30 -3.04
N ALA A 180 23.09 6.32 -2.18
CA ALA A 180 23.34 7.70 -2.54
C ALA A 180 24.84 8.09 -2.55
N LYS A 181 25.74 7.12 -2.29
CA LYS A 181 27.21 7.16 -2.54
C LYS A 181 27.86 8.54 -2.32
N GLY A 182 27.69 9.11 -1.13
CA GLY A 182 28.34 10.36 -0.71
C GLY A 182 27.39 11.52 -0.39
N ALA A 183 26.08 11.37 -0.61
CA ALA A 183 25.09 12.30 -0.06
C ALA A 183 24.98 12.10 1.46
N SER A 184 25.19 13.18 2.23
CA SER A 184 24.94 13.15 3.68
C SER A 184 23.46 13.32 3.96
N PRO A 185 22.88 12.57 4.91
CA PRO A 185 21.50 12.77 5.32
C PRO A 185 21.35 14.12 6.01
N GLU A 186 20.37 14.89 5.58
CA GLU A 186 19.92 16.13 6.21
C GLU A 186 18.56 15.85 6.87
N GLU A 187 18.48 16.06 8.19
CA GLU A 187 17.21 15.93 8.92
C GLU A 187 16.41 17.23 8.80
N GLU A 188 15.19 17.14 8.29
CA GLU A 188 14.26 18.25 8.12
C GLU A 188 12.93 17.91 8.83
N GLY A 189 12.87 18.14 10.14
CA GLY A 189 11.68 17.86 10.94
C GLY A 189 11.40 16.36 11.09
N ARG A 190 10.37 15.84 10.42
CA ARG A 190 10.04 14.38 10.37
C ARG A 190 10.51 13.72 9.07
N GLU A 191 11.34 14.42 8.30
CA GLU A 191 11.87 13.94 7.04
C GLU A 191 13.39 13.79 7.11
N VAL A 192 13.91 12.81 6.39
CA VAL A 192 15.35 12.68 6.11
C VAL A 192 15.55 12.88 4.61
N ALA A 193 16.41 13.82 4.23
CA ALA A 193 16.71 14.13 2.85
C ALA A 193 18.15 13.75 2.50
N PHE A 194 18.34 13.23 1.29
CA PHE A 194 19.65 13.04 0.67
C PHE A 194 19.67 13.86 -0.62
N ASN A 195 20.69 14.68 -0.79
CA ASN A 195 20.86 15.50 -1.99
C ASN A 195 22.14 15.07 -2.72
N GLY A 196 22.09 15.02 -4.04
CA GLY A 196 23.25 14.65 -4.82
C GLY A 196 23.18 15.12 -6.27
N THR A 197 24.21 14.77 -7.01
CA THR A 197 24.27 14.98 -8.45
C THR A 197 24.70 13.70 -9.13
N ASP A 198 24.15 13.44 -10.30
CA ASP A 198 24.63 12.44 -11.23
C ASP A 198 25.02 13.10 -12.56
N GLY A 199 25.48 12.31 -13.53
CA GLY A 199 25.81 12.83 -14.86
C GLY A 199 24.62 13.48 -15.59
N ALA A 200 23.37 13.19 -15.17
CA ALA A 200 22.14 13.73 -15.76
C ALA A 200 21.67 15.03 -15.10
N GLY A 201 22.10 15.31 -13.86
CA GLY A 201 21.80 16.55 -13.16
C GLY A 201 21.80 16.41 -11.65
N ARG A 202 20.94 17.19 -10.99
CA ARG A 202 20.74 17.16 -9.54
C ARG A 202 19.60 16.21 -9.19
N TYR A 203 19.71 15.52 -8.07
CA TYR A 203 18.62 14.73 -7.51
C TYR A 203 18.46 14.97 -6.01
N SER A 204 17.28 14.64 -5.50
CA SER A 204 17.04 14.51 -4.06
C SER A 204 16.21 13.27 -3.77
N ILE A 205 16.43 12.69 -2.59
CA ILE A 205 15.64 11.60 -2.02
C ILE A 205 15.11 12.11 -0.69
N ARG A 206 13.80 12.08 -0.48
CA ARG A 206 13.17 12.45 0.80
C ARG A 206 12.41 11.28 1.37
N LEU A 207 12.72 10.93 2.62
CA LEU A 207 12.05 9.89 3.38
C LEU A 207 11.15 10.58 4.40
N ARG A 208 9.85 10.35 4.31
CA ARG A 208 8.85 10.90 5.23
C ARG A 208 8.13 9.76 5.92
N ASP A 209 8.29 9.67 7.23
CA ASP A 209 7.56 8.72 8.04
C ASP A 209 6.08 9.16 8.16
N ALA A 210 5.19 8.32 7.65
CA ALA A 210 3.75 8.50 7.74
C ALA A 210 3.12 7.43 8.65
N GLN A 211 3.90 6.90 9.60
CA GLN A 211 3.48 6.03 10.69
C GLN A 211 2.85 4.73 10.17
N GLU A 212 1.60 4.46 10.53
CA GLU A 212 0.85 3.26 10.12
C GLU A 212 0.73 3.13 8.59
N THR A 213 0.85 4.25 7.88
CA THR A 213 0.80 4.27 6.43
C THR A 213 2.14 3.99 5.76
N GLY A 214 3.19 3.68 6.54
CA GLY A 214 4.54 3.40 6.06
C GLY A 214 5.37 4.66 5.81
N VAL A 215 6.49 4.49 5.12
CA VAL A 215 7.41 5.58 4.75
C VAL A 215 7.21 5.94 3.29
N PHE A 216 6.97 7.23 3.03
CA PHE A 216 6.97 7.76 1.67
C PHE A 216 8.38 8.15 1.26
N ILE A 217 8.79 7.68 0.09
CA ILE A 217 10.10 7.92 -0.49
C ILE A 217 9.90 8.75 -1.75
N THR A 218 10.30 10.00 -1.75
CA THR A 218 10.22 10.88 -2.92
C THR A 218 11.59 11.04 -3.54
N VAL A 219 11.77 10.54 -4.76
CA VAL A 219 12.97 10.75 -5.56
C VAL A 219 12.66 11.78 -6.65
N ALA A 220 13.31 12.93 -6.57
CA ALA A 220 13.12 14.05 -7.47
C ALA A 220 14.40 14.32 -8.28
N SER A 221 14.22 14.74 -9.53
CA SER A 221 15.33 14.99 -10.45
C SER A 221 15.20 16.35 -11.15
N TRP A 222 16.34 17.02 -11.33
CA TRP A 222 16.48 18.26 -12.06
C TRP A 222 17.58 18.07 -13.09
N LYS A 223 17.21 18.08 -14.37
CA LYS A 223 18.15 17.95 -15.48
C LYS A 223 19.16 19.10 -15.46
N ARG A 224 20.40 18.76 -15.80
CA ARG A 224 21.44 19.75 -16.09
C ARG A 224 21.00 20.59 -17.29
N LYS A 225 21.09 21.91 -17.17
CA LYS A 225 20.89 22.84 -18.29
C LYS A 225 22.17 22.97 -19.10
#